data_AF-A0A142JKD1-F1
#
_entry.id   AF-A0A142JKD1-F1
#
_cell.length_a   1.000
_cell.length_b   1.000
_cell.length_c   1.000
_cell.angle_alpha   90.00
_cell.angle_beta   90.00
_cell.angle_gamma   90.00
#
_symmetry.space_group_name_H-M   'P 1'
#
loop_
_entity.id
_entity.type
_entity.pdbx_description
1 polymer ?
#
loop_
_entity_poly.entity_id
_entity_poly.type
_entity_poly.pdbx_seq_one_letter_code
_entity_poly.pdbx_strand_id
1 'polypeptide(L)'
;MAAMQRVPIAYFHIVTPNGQDLGWVGFCEELNVAMIPAVLHRGGEDGARKRAETDPPKPLGFHGGAPFAPFPWMLGGLRDESYVPVLKAMDHAARSAFAESKRSTNAGADSATKE
;
A
#
# COMPACT_ATOMS: atom_id res chain seq x y z
N MET A 1 -17.68 17.79 -7.62
CA MET A 1 -16.74 16.86 -6.98
C MET A 1 -15.69 16.50 -8.02
N ALA A 2 -14.41 16.82 -7.79
CA ALA A 2 -13.35 16.43 -8.72
C ALA A 2 -13.34 14.90 -8.81
N ALA A 3 -13.38 14.35 -10.03
CA ALA A 3 -13.30 12.92 -10.25
C ALA A 3 -12.03 12.40 -9.53
N MET A 4 -12.18 11.44 -8.62
CA MET A 4 -11.03 10.80 -7.98
C MET A 4 -10.17 10.19 -9.09
N GLN A 5 -9.02 10.80 -9.35
CA GLN A 5 -8.07 10.31 -10.33
C GLN A 5 -7.71 8.88 -9.97
N ARG A 6 -8.03 7.94 -10.86
CA ARG A 6 -7.65 6.53 -10.71
C ARG A 6 -6.15 6.45 -10.94
N VAL A 7 -5.39 6.41 -9.86
CA VAL A 7 -3.93 6.20 -9.93
C VAL A 7 -3.61 4.71 -9.85
N PRO A 8 -2.60 4.24 -10.61
CA PRO A 8 -2.18 2.86 -10.59
C PRO A 8 -1.55 2.55 -9.23
N ILE A 9 -2.07 1.50 -8.59
CA ILE A 9 -1.55 0.96 -7.34
C ILE A 9 -1.15 -0.48 -7.60
N ALA A 10 0.14 -0.79 -7.41
CA ALA A 10 0.64 -2.16 -7.42
C ALA A 10 0.41 -2.78 -6.05
N TYR A 11 -0.12 -3.99 -6.00
CA TYR A 11 -0.35 -4.71 -4.73
C TYR A 11 0.59 -5.91 -4.63
N PHE A 12 1.12 -6.10 -3.43
CA PHE A 12 2.12 -7.13 -3.11
C PHE A 12 1.64 -7.94 -1.92
N HIS A 13 1.67 -9.25 -2.07
CA HIS A 13 1.40 -10.19 -0.99
C HIS A 13 2.69 -10.43 -0.21
N ILE A 14 2.67 -10.17 1.09
CA ILE A 14 3.82 -10.40 1.96
C ILE A 14 3.68 -11.78 2.58
N VAL A 15 4.58 -12.68 2.16
CA VAL A 15 4.72 -14.00 2.74
C VAL A 15 6.14 -14.15 3.26
N THR A 16 6.27 -14.58 4.50
CA THR A 16 7.57 -14.88 5.12
C THR A 16 8.24 -16.10 4.47
N PRO A 17 9.57 -16.29 4.65
CA PRO A 17 10.27 -17.47 4.11
C PRO A 17 9.73 -18.82 4.60
N ASN A 18 9.13 -18.87 5.80
CA ASN A 18 8.48 -20.07 6.35
C ASN A 18 7.01 -20.22 5.92
N GLY A 19 6.52 -19.39 4.99
CA GLY A 19 5.18 -19.51 4.42
C GLY A 19 4.06 -18.85 5.23
N GLN A 20 4.37 -18.14 6.32
CA GLN A 20 3.38 -17.37 7.06
C GLN A 20 2.94 -16.14 6.25
N ASP A 21 1.63 -16.01 6.06
CA ASP A 21 0.95 -14.88 5.41
C ASP A 21 0.91 -13.67 6.36
N LEU A 22 1.49 -12.55 5.92
CA LEU A 22 1.48 -11.28 6.64
C LEU A 22 0.53 -10.25 6.02
N GLY A 23 -0.20 -10.64 4.98
CA GLY A 23 -1.19 -9.83 4.30
C GLY A 23 -0.65 -9.04 3.11
N TRP A 24 -1.45 -8.08 2.66
CA TRP A 24 -1.20 -7.31 1.45
C TRP A 24 -0.73 -5.89 1.78
N VAL A 25 0.14 -5.36 0.92
CA VAL A 25 0.50 -3.94 0.87
C VAL A 25 0.37 -3.43 -0.55
N GLY A 26 0.14 -2.14 -0.72
CA GLY A 26 0.17 -1.51 -2.04
C GLY A 26 1.28 -0.47 -2.15
N PHE A 27 1.59 -0.08 -3.39
CA PHE A 27 2.47 1.03 -3.70
C PHE A 27 1.87 1.85 -4.85
N CYS A 28 1.70 3.14 -4.62
CA CYS A 28 1.25 4.09 -5.65
C CYS A 28 2.48 4.74 -6.28
N GLU A 29 2.74 4.42 -7.56
CA GLU A 29 3.91 4.91 -8.29
C GLU A 29 3.86 6.43 -8.48
N GLU A 30 2.71 6.97 -8.90
CA GLU A 30 2.54 8.40 -9.19
C GLU A 30 2.86 9.30 -7.98
N LEU A 31 2.57 8.80 -6.77
CA LEU A 31 2.72 9.55 -5.53
C LEU A 31 3.89 9.06 -4.68
N ASN A 32 4.64 8.06 -5.17
CA ASN A 32 5.80 7.47 -4.50
C ASN A 32 5.53 7.10 -3.02
N VAL A 33 4.37 6.51 -2.76
CA VAL A 33 3.86 6.27 -1.41
C VAL A 33 3.31 4.85 -1.26
N ALA A 34 3.57 4.25 -0.10
CA ALA A 34 2.94 2.99 0.27
C ALA A 34 1.44 3.18 0.54
N MET A 35 0.66 2.19 0.12
CA MET A 35 -0.76 2.06 0.37
C MET A 35 -0.96 0.96 1.41
N ILE A 36 -1.55 1.32 2.53
CA ILE A 36 -1.64 0.49 3.72
C ILE A 36 -3.11 0.10 3.96
N PRO A 37 -3.40 -1.14 4.37
CA PRO A 37 -4.74 -1.56 4.74
C PRO A 37 -5.40 -0.62 5.77
N ALA A 38 -6.59 -0.11 5.45
CA ALA A 38 -7.29 0.85 6.31
C ALA A 38 -7.74 0.24 7.65
N VAL A 39 -7.81 -1.09 7.76
CA VAL A 39 -8.11 -1.81 9.01
C VAL A 39 -7.15 -1.48 10.16
N LEU A 40 -5.93 -1.01 9.84
CA LEU A 40 -4.95 -0.56 10.82
C LEU A 40 -5.25 0.83 11.42
N HIS A 41 -6.26 1.53 10.89
CA HIS A 41 -6.72 2.80 11.45
C HIS A 41 -7.32 2.61 12.85
N ARG A 42 -7.35 3.69 13.62
CA ARG A 42 -8.08 3.79 14.88
C ARG A 42 -9.55 3.53 14.63
N GLY A 43 -10.11 2.54 15.33
CA GLY A 43 -11.48 2.10 15.09
C GLY A 43 -11.65 1.21 13.86
N GLY A 44 -10.56 0.69 13.29
CA GLY A 44 -10.60 -0.21 12.13
C GLY A 44 -11.10 0.48 10.85
N GLU A 45 -11.66 -0.31 9.95
CA GLU A 45 -12.17 0.19 8.66
C GLU A 45 -13.29 1.22 8.83
N ASP A 46 -14.18 1.03 9.81
CA ASP A 46 -15.25 1.99 10.10
C ASP A 46 -14.68 3.34 10.56
N GLY A 47 -13.63 3.31 11.39
CA GLY A 47 -12.94 4.52 11.81
C GLY A 47 -12.25 5.22 10.65
N ALA A 48 -11.62 4.47 9.74
CA ALA A 48 -11.05 5.02 8.53
C ALA A 48 -12.11 5.64 7.62
N ARG A 49 -13.26 4.96 7.42
CA ARG A 49 -14.38 5.46 6.62
C ARG A 49 -14.93 6.77 7.18
N LYS A 50 -15.18 6.84 8.49
CA LYS A 50 -15.64 8.06 9.15
C LYS A 50 -14.67 9.23 8.98
N ARG A 51 -13.36 8.98 9.10
CA ARG A 51 -12.37 10.04 8.85
C ARG A 51 -12.36 10.47 7.38
N ALA A 52 -12.49 9.53 6.45
CA ALA A 52 -12.49 9.84 5.02
C ALA A 52 -13.65 10.77 4.59
N GLU A 53 -14.73 10.86 5.37
CA GLU A 53 -15.83 11.82 5.15
C GLU A 53 -15.38 13.28 5.32
N THR A 54 -14.41 13.55 6.19
CA THR A 54 -13.92 14.90 6.51
C THR A 54 -12.51 15.17 5.97
N ASP A 55 -11.67 14.14 5.92
CA ASP A 55 -10.29 14.15 5.45
C ASP A 55 -10.06 12.95 4.51
N PRO A 56 -10.54 13.02 3.24
CA PRO A 56 -10.48 11.90 2.32
C PRO A 56 -9.03 11.58 1.93
N PRO A 57 -8.59 10.30 2.04
CA PRO A 57 -7.27 9.90 1.55
C PRO A 57 -7.18 10.06 0.04
N LYS A 58 -6.05 10.60 -0.43
CA LYS A 58 -5.76 10.78 -1.86
C LYS A 58 -4.39 10.17 -2.16
N PRO A 59 -4.34 9.03 -2.88
CA PRO A 59 -5.44 8.28 -3.48
C PRO A 59 -6.05 7.30 -2.49
N LEU A 60 -7.19 6.70 -2.86
CA LEU A 60 -7.77 5.55 -2.16
C LEU A 60 -7.64 4.32 -3.07
N GLY A 61 -7.06 3.24 -2.55
CA GLY A 61 -6.90 1.97 -3.24
C GLY A 61 -7.88 0.92 -2.74
N PHE A 62 -8.13 -0.10 -3.56
CA PHE A 62 -8.89 -1.29 -3.21
C PHE A 62 -8.21 -2.54 -3.76
N HIS A 63 -8.08 -3.57 -2.92
CA HIS A 63 -7.61 -4.89 -3.32
C HIS A 63 -8.32 -5.97 -2.50
N GLY A 64 -8.83 -7.02 -3.17
CA GLY A 64 -9.56 -8.10 -2.49
C GLY A 64 -10.80 -7.62 -1.71
N GLY A 65 -11.41 -6.50 -2.11
CA GLY A 65 -12.53 -5.86 -1.38
C GLY A 65 -12.12 -5.01 -0.18
N ALA A 66 -10.84 -5.02 0.22
CA ALA A 66 -10.33 -4.22 1.32
C ALA A 66 -9.83 -2.85 0.84
N PRO A 67 -10.11 -1.75 1.58
CA PRO A 67 -9.61 -0.42 1.28
C PRO A 67 -8.16 -0.22 1.76
N PHE A 68 -7.38 0.51 0.95
CA PHE A 68 -5.98 0.87 1.24
C PHE A 68 -5.81 2.38 1.17
N ALA A 69 -5.21 2.97 2.21
CA ALA A 69 -4.97 4.41 2.30
C ALA A 69 -3.47 4.73 2.35
N PRO A 70 -3.05 5.96 1.99
CA PRO A 70 -1.64 6.34 1.96
C PRO A 70 -1.00 6.26 3.33
N PHE A 71 0.25 5.81 3.39
CA PHE A 71 1.03 5.75 4.62
C PHE A 71 1.00 7.06 5.45
N PRO A 72 1.21 8.27 4.87
CA PRO A 72 1.12 9.52 5.63
C PRO A 72 -0.27 9.78 6.22
N TRP A 73 -1.33 9.42 5.47
CA TRP A 73 -2.69 9.53 5.97
C TRP A 73 -2.89 8.58 7.15
N MET A 74 -2.42 7.33 7.05
CA MET A 74 -2.54 6.33 8.11
C MET A 74 -1.81 6.71 9.39
N LEU A 75 -0.65 7.40 9.32
CA LEU A 75 0.05 7.91 10.50
C LEU A 75 -0.83 8.84 11.35
N GLY A 76 -1.64 9.69 10.72
CA GLY A 76 -2.57 10.58 11.42
C GLY A 76 -3.79 9.88 12.04
N GLY A 77 -3.99 8.61 11.73
CA GLY A 77 -5.16 7.81 12.11
C GLY A 77 -4.83 6.60 12.96
N LEU A 78 -3.66 6.53 13.60
CA LEU A 78 -3.22 5.34 14.33
C LEU A 78 -4.03 5.06 15.61
N ARG A 79 -4.19 3.77 15.94
CA ARG A 79 -4.78 3.34 17.22
C ARG A 79 -4.00 3.94 18.39
N ASP A 80 -2.69 3.75 18.38
CA ASP A 80 -1.71 4.35 19.27
C ASP A 80 -0.30 4.28 18.64
N GLU A 81 0.71 4.86 19.29
CA GLU A 81 2.07 4.98 18.76
C GLU A 81 2.79 3.63 18.58
N SER A 82 2.36 2.55 19.25
CA SER A 82 2.97 1.22 19.09
C SER A 82 2.77 0.64 17.69
N TYR A 83 1.84 1.17 16.90
CA TYR A 83 1.62 0.79 15.50
C TYR A 83 2.51 1.55 14.51
N VAL A 84 3.23 2.61 14.93
CA VAL A 84 4.15 3.35 14.05
C VAL A 84 5.23 2.44 13.45
N PRO A 85 5.91 1.56 14.22
CA PRO A 85 6.89 0.63 13.66
C PRO A 85 6.29 -0.31 12.62
N VAL A 86 5.05 -0.78 12.83
CA VAL A 86 4.33 -1.66 11.89
C VAL A 86 4.10 -0.93 10.57
N LEU A 87 3.56 0.28 10.61
CA LEU A 87 3.35 1.08 9.40
C LEU A 87 4.66 1.36 8.65
N LYS A 88 5.74 1.67 9.37
CA LYS A 88 7.07 1.90 8.76
C LYS A 88 7.61 0.63 8.10
N ALA A 89 7.43 -0.53 8.71
CA ALA A 89 7.81 -1.80 8.13
C ALA A 89 7.02 -2.09 6.84
N MET A 90 5.71 -1.81 6.83
CA MET A 90 4.87 -1.96 5.64
C MET A 90 5.25 -0.98 4.53
N ASP A 91 5.57 0.29 4.84
CA ASP A 91 6.08 1.25 3.86
C ASP A 91 7.38 0.77 3.24
N HIS A 92 8.32 0.27 4.06
CA HIS A 92 9.55 -0.31 3.58
C HIS A 92 9.30 -1.54 2.67
N ALA A 93 8.43 -2.46 3.10
CA ALA A 93 8.11 -3.65 2.32
C ALA A 93 7.48 -3.31 0.95
N ALA A 94 6.54 -2.36 0.92
CA ALA A 94 5.91 -1.90 -0.33
C ALA A 94 6.93 -1.29 -1.30
N ARG A 95 7.84 -0.44 -0.78
CA ARG A 95 8.92 0.16 -1.58
C ARG A 95 9.87 -0.89 -2.15
N SER A 96 10.29 -1.83 -1.31
CA SER A 96 11.22 -2.89 -1.69
C SER A 96 10.61 -3.82 -2.73
N ALA A 97 9.37 -4.26 -2.53
CA ALA A 97 8.65 -5.13 -3.47
C ALA A 97 8.41 -4.45 -4.82
N PHE A 98 8.07 -3.14 -4.80
CA PHE A 98 7.91 -2.37 -6.03
C PHE A 98 9.23 -2.17 -6.78
N ALA A 99 10.33 -1.87 -6.07
CA ALA A 99 11.64 -1.77 -6.69
C ALA A 99 12.09 -3.11 -7.30
N GLU A 100 11.80 -4.22 -6.63
CA GLU A 100 12.09 -5.57 -7.14
C GLU A 100 11.27 -5.90 -8.39
N SER A 101 9.97 -5.60 -8.40
CA SER A 101 9.12 -5.88 -9.56
C SER A 101 9.61 -5.15 -10.81
N LYS A 102 10.05 -3.88 -10.69
CA LYS A 102 10.64 -3.12 -11.80
C LYS A 102 11.97 -3.73 -12.28
N ARG A 103 12.82 -4.24 -11.37
CA ARG A 103 14.07 -4.92 -11.74
C ARG A 103 13.83 -6.22 -12.50
N SER A 104 12.90 -7.06 -12.02
CA SER A 104 12.57 -8.33 -12.66
C SER A 104 11.95 -8.13 -14.05
N THR A 105 11.21 -7.05 -14.25
CA THR A 105 10.65 -6.68 -15.56
C THR A 105 11.76 -6.32 -16.56
N ASN A 106 12.78 -5.57 -16.13
CA ASN A 106 13.90 -5.18 -16.99
C ASN A 106 14.84 -6.35 -17.32
N ALA A 107 15.04 -7.28 -16.39
CA ALA A 107 15.87 -8.47 -16.63
C ALA A 107 15.27 -9.41 -17.71
N GLY A 108 13.94 -9.50 -17.81
CA GLY A 108 13.27 -10.27 -18.86
C GLY A 108 13.31 -9.61 -20.25
N ALA A 109 13.40 -8.27 -20.32
CA ALA A 109 13.48 -7.53 -21.57
C ALA A 109 14.84 -7.68 -22.27
N ASP A 110 15.94 -7.75 -21.50
CA ASP A 110 17.28 -7.98 -22.06
C ASP A 110 17.46 -9.40 -22.62
N SER A 111 16.69 -10.38 -22.14
CA SER A 111 16.72 -11.75 -22.67
C SER A 111 15.95 -11.96 -23.98
N ALA A 112 15.07 -11.03 -24.37
CA ALA A 112 14.24 -11.17 -25.58
C ALA A 112 14.87 -10.60 -26.87
N THR A 113 16.10 -10.08 -26.81
CA THR A 113 16.78 -9.43 -27.95
C THR A 113 17.96 -10.24 -28.49
N LYS A 114 18.05 -11.53 -28.14
CA LYS A 114 19.07 -12.47 -28.65
C LYS A 114 18.43 -13.76 -29.16
N GLU A 115 17.64 -13.66 -30.22
CA GLU A 115 17.40 -14.76 -31.16
C GLU A 115 17.42 -14.24 -32.60
#